data_AF-A0A7L2TIV1-F1
#
_entry.id   AF-A0A7L2TIV1-F1
#
_cell.length_a   1.000
_cell.length_b   1.000
_cell.length_c   1.000
_cell.angle_alpha   90.00
_cell.angle_beta   90.00
_cell.angle_gamma   90.00
#
_symmetry.space_group_name_H-M   'P 1'
#
loop_
_entity.id
_entity.type
_entity.pdbx_description
1 polymer ?
#
loop_
_entity_poly.entity_id
_entity_poly.type
_entity_poly.pdbx_seq_one_letter_code
_entity_poly.pdbx_strand_id
1 'polypeptide(L)' 'GERMRSRCTARADTVCSPCQDEYFSAEHHHGFCRSCTVCNARKGSVEVKRCEKTSDRVCMCQAGFMPTGMPLG' A
#
# COMPACT_ATOMS: atom_id res chain seq x y z
N GLY A 1 9.79 0.08 2.07
CA GLY A 1 9.19 1.39 2.34
C GLY A 1 9.25 1.60 3.82
N GLU A 2 9.54 2.83 4.16
CA GLU A 2 9.74 3.30 5.51
C GLU A 2 8.90 4.57 5.70
N ARG A 3 8.59 4.89 6.94
CA ARG A 3 8.00 6.18 7.31
C ARG A 3 8.98 6.97 8.16
N MET A 4 8.84 8.29 8.12
CA MET A 4 9.51 9.14 9.10
C MET A 4 8.90 8.89 10.49
N ARG A 5 9.77 8.50 11.43
CA ARG A 5 9.41 8.40 12.86
C ARG A 5 9.70 9.72 13.57
N SER A 6 10.83 10.34 13.26
CA SER A 6 11.25 11.63 13.84
C SER A 6 11.84 12.53 12.76
N ARG A 7 11.44 13.80 12.76
CA ARG A 7 12.05 14.84 11.92
C ARG A 7 13.43 15.20 12.47
N CYS A 8 14.35 15.55 11.57
CA CYS A 8 15.63 16.14 11.97
C CYS A 8 15.46 17.41 12.81
N THR A 9 16.43 17.65 13.68
CA THR A 9 16.59 18.87 14.48
C THR A 9 18.03 19.38 14.31
N ALA A 10 18.36 20.54 14.88
CA ALA A 10 19.72 21.08 14.83
C ALA A 10 20.80 20.14 15.44
N ARG A 11 20.41 19.08 16.18
CA ARG A 11 21.32 18.14 16.84
C ARG A 11 21.06 16.68 16.53
N ALA A 12 20.07 16.36 15.70
CA ALA A 12 19.69 14.98 15.43
C ALA A 12 19.17 14.83 14.01
N ASP A 13 19.60 13.76 13.35
CA ASP A 13 19.14 13.40 12.01
C ASP A 13 17.70 12.91 12.01
N THR A 14 17.14 12.83 10.80
CA THR A 14 15.85 12.20 10.56
C THR A 14 15.92 10.70 10.89
N VAL A 15 14.95 10.21 11.65
CA VAL A 15 14.84 8.78 11.96
C VAL A 15 13.71 8.19 11.13
N CYS A 16 14.04 7.22 10.28
CA CYS A 16 13.07 6.42 9.55
C CYS A 16 12.78 5.11 10.30
N SER A 17 11.59 4.55 10.08
CA SER A 17 11.24 3.23 10.58
C SER A 17 10.46 2.46 9.52
N PRO A 18 10.69 1.14 9.40
CA PRO A 18 10.00 0.33 8.42
C PRO A 18 8.49 0.32 8.69
N CYS A 19 7.72 0.20 7.61
CA CYS A 19 6.28 -0.04 7.73
C CYS A 19 6.00 -1.39 8.41
N GLN A 20 4.90 -1.43 9.17
CA GLN A 20 4.38 -2.67 9.73
C GLN A 20 3.82 -3.57 8.63
N ASP A 21 3.61 -4.85 8.94
CA ASP A 21 2.89 -5.77 8.05
C ASP A 21 1.50 -5.24 7.70
N GLU A 22 1.06 -5.49 6.47
CA GLU A 22 -0.13 -4.87 5.85
C GLU A 22 -0.07 -3.34 5.68
N TYR A 23 1.13 -2.73 5.75
CA TYR A 23 1.34 -1.34 5.37
C TYR A 23 2.53 -1.16 4.41
N PHE A 24 2.40 -0.20 3.50
CA PHE A 24 3.43 0.14 2.51
C PHE A 24 3.68 1.64 2.44
N SER A 25 4.86 2.02 1.95
CA SER A 25 5.16 3.38 1.50
C SER A 25 5.97 3.32 0.21
N ALA A 26 5.36 3.78 -0.88
CA ALA A 26 6.00 3.88 -2.19
C ALA A 26 6.94 5.10 -2.28
N GLU A 27 6.62 6.15 -1.54
CA GLU A 27 7.43 7.36 -1.44
C GLU A 27 8.29 7.31 -0.18
N HIS A 28 9.58 7.63 -0.33
CA HIS A 28 10.53 7.83 0.77
C HIS A 28 10.31 9.17 1.51
N HIS A 29 9.17 9.82 1.29
CA HIS A 29 8.87 11.15 1.81
C HIS A 29 8.22 11.06 3.20
N HIS A 30 8.09 12.20 3.87
CA HIS A 30 7.56 12.42 5.23
C HIS A 30 6.16 11.81 5.54
N GLY A 31 5.55 11.06 4.62
CA GLY A 31 4.25 10.44 4.77
C GLY A 31 4.23 9.26 5.75
N PHE A 32 3.04 9.00 6.28
CA PHE A 32 2.76 7.78 7.01
C PHE A 32 2.66 6.58 6.06
N CYS A 33 2.93 5.38 6.56
CA CYS A 33 2.68 4.16 5.80
C CYS A 33 1.18 4.05 5.50
N ARG A 34 0.84 3.70 4.27
CA ARG A 34 -0.53 3.48 3.82
C ARG A 34 -0.89 2.02 4.06
N SER A 35 -2.12 1.76 4.49
CA SER A 35 -2.62 0.39 4.61
C SER A 35 -2.71 -0.23 3.22
N CYS A 36 -2.31 -1.48 3.10
CA CYS A 36 -2.43 -2.21 1.85
C CYS A 36 -3.91 -2.40 1.46
N THR A 37 -4.23 -2.29 0.18
CA THR A 37 -5.55 -2.65 -0.35
C THR A 37 -5.89 -4.08 0.08
N VAL A 38 -7.13 -4.44 0.40
CA VAL A 38 -7.52 -5.82 0.75
C VAL A 38 -8.27 -6.49 -0.39
N CYS A 39 -7.70 -7.57 -0.94
CA CYS A 39 -8.38 -8.33 -1.99
C CYS A 39 -9.45 -9.23 -1.36
N ASN A 40 -10.67 -9.13 -1.88
CA ASN A 40 -11.80 -9.91 -1.41
C ASN A 40 -12.21 -10.94 -2.47
N ALA A 41 -11.82 -12.19 -2.24
CA ALA A 41 -12.16 -13.31 -3.11
C ALA A 41 -13.68 -13.53 -3.22
N ARG A 42 -14.45 -13.22 -2.15
CA ARG A 42 -15.93 -13.30 -2.20
C ARG A 42 -16.56 -12.25 -3.11
N LYS A 43 -15.86 -11.13 -3.36
CA LYS A 43 -16.26 -10.09 -4.32
C LYS A 43 -15.62 -10.31 -5.71
N GLY A 44 -15.01 -11.47 -5.94
CA GLY A 44 -14.38 -11.82 -7.21
C GLY A 44 -13.06 -11.10 -7.49
N SER A 45 -12.33 -10.71 -6.46
CA SER A 45 -10.98 -10.14 -6.62
C SER A 45 -9.92 -11.05 -6.02
N VAL A 46 -8.80 -11.23 -6.73
CA VAL A 46 -7.67 -12.07 -6.31
C VAL A 46 -6.41 -11.23 -6.19
N GLU A 47 -5.59 -11.58 -5.20
CA GLU A 47 -4.28 -11.00 -5.03
C GLU A 47 -3.35 -11.52 -6.14
N VAL A 48 -2.90 -10.63 -7.02
CA VAL A 48 -1.91 -10.94 -8.06
C VAL A 48 -0.52 -10.42 -7.68
N LYS A 49 -0.46 -9.44 -6.77
CA LYS A 49 0.77 -8.97 -6.14
C LYS A 49 0.53 -8.82 -4.66
N ARG A 50 1.36 -9.49 -3.85
CA ARG A 50 1.38 -9.35 -2.39
C ARG A 50 1.68 -7.91 -1.99
N CYS A 51 1.22 -7.52 -0.80
CA CYS A 51 1.66 -6.24 -0.27
C CYS A 51 3.14 -6.29 0.09
N GLU A 52 3.89 -5.31 -0.36
CA GLU A 52 5.29 -5.14 -0.02
C GLU A 52 5.48 -3.84 0.75
N LYS A 53 6.55 -3.73 1.55
CA LYS A 53 6.79 -2.49 2.30
C LYS A 53 6.94 -1.27 1.38
N THR A 54 7.33 -1.45 0.12
CA THR A 54 7.49 -0.40 -0.91
C THR A 54 6.32 -0.30 -1.90
N SER A 55 5.37 -1.23 -1.90
CA SER A 55 4.33 -1.30 -2.93
C SER A 55 3.03 -1.83 -2.37
N ASP A 56 1.92 -1.25 -2.82
CA ASP A 56 0.60 -1.75 -2.49
C ASP A 56 0.38 -3.18 -3.02
N ARG A 57 -0.55 -3.89 -2.35
CA ARG A 57 -1.13 -5.12 -2.87
C ARG A 57 -1.95 -4.81 -4.12
N VAL A 58 -1.74 -5.58 -5.18
CA VAL A 58 -2.54 -5.47 -6.40
C VAL A 58 -3.60 -6.54 -6.40
N CYS A 59 -4.86 -6.10 -6.44
CA CYS A 59 -6.02 -6.95 -6.63
C CYS A 59 -6.46 -6.89 -8.08
N MET A 60 -6.67 -8.03 -8.72
CA MET A 60 -7.32 -8.12 -10.03
C MET A 60 -8.67 -8.81 -9.91
N CYS A 61 -9.63 -8.39 -10.74
CA CYS A 61 -10.91 -9.07 -10.85
C CYS A 61 -10.72 -10.42 -11.54
N GLN A 62 -11.36 -11.46 -11.02
CA GLN A 62 -11.42 -12.76 -11.67
C GLN A 62 -12.25 -12.65 -12.94
N ALA A 63 -11.91 -13.45 -13.96
CA ALA A 63 -12.68 -13.53 -15.19
C ALA A 63 -14.16 -13.85 -14.87
N GLY A 64 -15.07 -13.01 -15.38
CA GLY A 64 -16.51 -13.09 -15.09
C GLY A 64 -17.00 -12.15 -13.98
N PHE A 65 -16.10 -11.50 -13.23
CA PHE A 65 -16.44 -10.42 -12.29
C PHE A 65 -16.03 -9.07 -12.89
N MET A 66 -17.01 -8.19 -13.09
CA MET A 66 -16.78 -6.79 -13.49
C MET A 66 -16.67 -5.92 -12.22
N PRO A 67 -15.65 -5.05 -12.10
CA PRO A 67 -15.63 -4.07 -11.02
C PRO A 67 -16.86 -3.15 -11.17
N THR A 68 -17.63 -3.02 -10.11
CA THR A 68 -18.82 -2.15 -10.05
C THR A 68 -18.36 -0.70 -10.15
N GLY A 69 -18.17 -0.18 -11.36
CA GLY A 69 -17.66 1.16 -11.58
C GLY A 69 -16.93 1.42 -12.91
N MET A 70 -16.76 0.44 -13.79
CA MET A 70 -16.25 0.72 -15.14
C MET A 70 -17.38 1.28 -16.01
N PRO A 71 -17.31 2.54 -16.50
CA PRO A 71 -18.27 3.02 -17.49
C PRO A 71 -18.13 2.15 -18.74
N LEU A 72 -19.24 1.54 -19.16
CA LEU A 72 -19.36 0.89 -20.46
C LEU A 72 -19.25 1.98 -21.52
N GLY A 73 -18.07 2.08 -22.13
CA GLY A 73 -17.84 2.83 -23.37
C GLY A 73 -17.88 1.86 -24.54
#